data_AF-A0A660VNZ5-F1
#
_entry.id   AF-A0A660VNZ5-F1
#
_cell.length_a   1.000
_cell.length_b   1.000
_cell.length_c   1.000
_cell.angle_alpha   90.00
_cell.angle_beta   90.00
_cell.angle_gamma   90.00
#
_symmetry.space_group_name_H-M   'P 1'
#
loop_
_entity.id
_entity.type
_entity.pdbx_description
1 polymer ?
#
loop_
_entity_poly.entity_id
_entity_poly.type
_entity_poly.pdbx_seq_one_letter_code
_entity_poly.pdbx_strand_id
1 'polypeptide(L)'
;MPADGAVDYASIAAPEGHTFTDAELGGLRDFAGELGLSGEQAQTFIARESAIEQRAAEFAETERAERVAGWEAELWRDPDVGGDNMGRSVRAARQFITSHFGAEFADKLHASGALYNPSVFKPFAKLGGESVEPTGAARATPTPAAPAKPMTDREQWKLHYGDTPYPNDL
;
A
#
# COMPACT_ATOMS: atom_id res chain seq x y z
N MET A 1 -32.26 41.66 -6.97
CA MET A 1 -30.88 41.58 -7.49
C MET A 1 -30.01 42.48 -6.62
N PRO A 2 -29.23 41.96 -5.65
CA PRO A 2 -28.17 42.75 -5.08
C PRO A 2 -26.94 42.72 -5.99
N ALA A 3 -26.39 43.91 -6.22
CA ALA A 3 -25.21 44.20 -7.02
C ALA A 3 -23.92 43.97 -6.23
N ASP A 4 -22.86 43.61 -6.96
CA ASP A 4 -21.48 44.11 -6.80
C ASP A 4 -21.02 44.36 -5.35
N GLY A 5 -20.69 43.28 -4.65
CA GLY A 5 -19.66 43.29 -3.62
C GLY A 5 -18.57 42.39 -4.14
N ALA A 6 -17.38 42.93 -4.45
CA ALA A 6 -16.22 42.15 -4.84
C ALA A 6 -16.06 40.99 -3.85
N VAL A 7 -16.36 39.77 -4.31
CA VAL A 7 -16.23 38.58 -3.48
C VAL A 7 -14.74 38.45 -3.21
N ASP A 8 -14.36 38.52 -1.93
CA ASP A 8 -12.97 38.37 -1.53
C ASP A 8 -12.58 36.89 -1.60
N TYR A 9 -12.26 36.43 -2.81
CA TYR A 9 -11.79 35.07 -3.05
C TYR A 9 -10.43 34.80 -2.36
N ALA A 10 -9.70 35.83 -1.90
CA ALA A 10 -8.46 35.64 -1.16
C ALA A 10 -8.69 35.11 0.26
N SER A 11 -9.87 35.36 0.83
CA SER A 11 -10.28 34.84 2.15
C SER A 11 -10.74 33.37 2.11
N ILE A 12 -10.87 32.77 0.92
CA ILE A 12 -11.26 31.38 0.75
C ILE A 12 -10.07 30.49 1.04
N ALA A 13 -10.13 29.76 2.15
CA ALA A 13 -9.03 28.91 2.64
C ALA A 13 -9.26 27.43 2.31
N ALA A 14 -8.17 26.66 2.37
CA ALA A 14 -8.23 25.22 2.37
C ALA A 14 -9.15 24.72 3.50
N PRO A 15 -10.05 23.76 3.24
CA PRO A 15 -10.84 23.12 4.28
C PRO A 15 -9.94 22.37 5.27
N GLU A 16 -10.41 22.22 6.52
CA GLU A 16 -9.64 21.59 7.58
C GLU A 16 -9.15 20.18 7.20
N GLY A 17 -7.87 19.91 7.45
CA GLY A 17 -7.26 18.60 7.16
C GLY A 17 -6.79 18.40 5.71
N HIS A 18 -6.85 19.43 4.86
CA HIS A 18 -6.41 19.34 3.47
C HIS A 18 -5.18 20.17 3.17
N THR A 19 -4.27 19.59 2.39
CA THR A 19 -3.05 20.25 1.95
C THR A 19 -3.22 20.62 0.49
N PHE A 20 -3.89 21.73 0.22
CA PHE A 20 -3.83 22.32 -1.12
C PHE A 20 -2.56 23.17 -1.22
N THR A 21 -1.89 23.09 -2.36
CA THR A 21 -0.85 24.05 -2.72
C THR A 21 -1.47 25.41 -3.02
N ASP A 22 -0.70 26.49 -2.85
CA ASP A 22 -1.16 27.85 -3.19
C ASP A 22 -1.58 27.96 -4.67
N ALA A 23 -1.00 27.15 -5.55
CA ALA A 23 -1.37 27.08 -6.96
C ALA A 23 -2.75 26.44 -7.18
N GLU A 24 -3.07 25.36 -6.46
CA GLU A 24 -4.37 24.69 -6.54
C GLU A 24 -5.50 25.56 -5.97
N LEU A 25 -5.25 26.21 -4.83
CA LEU A 25 -6.18 27.20 -4.27
C LEU A 25 -6.35 28.40 -5.21
N GLY A 26 -5.26 28.86 -5.84
CA GLY A 26 -5.30 29.91 -6.86
C GLY A 26 -6.21 29.53 -8.03
N GLY A 27 -6.02 28.35 -8.62
CA GLY A 27 -6.84 27.86 -9.73
C GLY A 27 -8.31 27.67 -9.36
N LEU A 28 -8.61 27.19 -8.14
CA LEU A 28 -9.98 27.04 -7.64
C LEU A 28 -10.66 28.41 -7.43
N ARG A 29 -9.93 29.41 -6.93
CA ARG A 29 -10.42 30.78 -6.75
C ARG A 29 -10.67 31.46 -8.10
N ASP A 30 -9.77 31.30 -9.07
CA ASP A 30 -9.93 31.83 -10.41
C ASP A 30 -11.16 31.22 -11.10
N PHE A 31 -11.34 29.89 -11.01
CA PHE A 31 -12.51 29.20 -11.54
C PHE A 31 -13.82 29.65 -10.88
N ALA A 32 -13.81 29.87 -9.56
CA ALA A 32 -14.96 30.38 -8.83
C ALA A 32 -15.30 31.83 -9.24
N GLY A 33 -14.29 32.65 -9.51
CA GLY A 33 -14.42 34.00 -10.06
C GLY A 33 -14.99 34.01 -11.48
N GLU A 34 -14.50 33.14 -12.37
CA GLU A 34 -15.00 32.99 -13.74
C GLU A 34 -16.49 32.60 -13.78
N LEU A 35 -16.93 31.77 -12.83
CA LEU A 35 -18.33 31.35 -12.69
C LEU A 35 -19.21 32.34 -11.94
N GLY A 36 -18.65 33.41 -11.39
CA GLY A 36 -19.37 34.41 -10.59
C GLY A 36 -19.99 33.82 -9.32
N LEU A 37 -19.37 32.80 -8.73
CA LEU A 37 -19.86 32.18 -7.50
C LEU A 37 -19.75 33.16 -6.33
N SER A 38 -20.74 33.16 -5.44
CA SER A 38 -20.62 33.86 -4.16
C SER A 38 -19.51 33.22 -3.30
N GLY A 39 -18.95 33.96 -2.34
CA GLY A 39 -17.89 33.44 -1.48
C GLY A 39 -18.29 32.15 -0.73
N GLU A 40 -19.56 32.05 -0.32
CA GLU A 40 -20.11 30.85 0.33
C GLU A 40 -20.25 29.67 -0.65
N GLN A 41 -20.63 29.94 -1.90
CA GLN A 41 -20.70 28.92 -2.96
C GLN A 41 -19.31 28.41 -3.33
N ALA A 42 -18.33 29.30 -3.41
CA ALA A 42 -16.94 28.97 -3.69
C ALA A 42 -16.32 28.16 -2.54
N GLN A 43 -16.58 28.53 -1.28
CA GLN A 43 -16.16 27.74 -0.11
C GLN A 43 -16.78 26.34 -0.10
N THR A 44 -18.07 26.22 -0.42
CA THR A 44 -18.78 24.94 -0.53
C THR A 44 -18.22 24.08 -1.67
N PHE A 45 -17.91 24.69 -2.80
CA PHE A 45 -17.31 24.02 -3.95
C PHE A 45 -15.96 23.40 -3.59
N ILE A 46 -15.07 24.19 -2.98
CA ILE A 46 -13.74 23.72 -2.57
C ILE A 46 -13.86 22.61 -1.52
N ALA A 47 -14.74 22.76 -0.53
CA ALA A 47 -14.97 21.70 0.47
C ALA A 47 -15.44 20.39 -0.18
N ARG A 48 -16.27 20.47 -1.23
CA ARG A 48 -16.76 19.29 -1.96
C ARG A 48 -15.66 18.61 -2.78
N GLU A 49 -14.86 19.38 -3.52
CA GLU A 49 -13.72 18.83 -4.27
C GLU A 49 -12.73 18.13 -3.34
N SER A 50 -12.45 18.77 -2.20
CA SER A 50 -11.66 18.20 -1.11
C SER A 50 -12.18 16.84 -0.63
N ALA A 51 -13.49 16.74 -0.37
CA ALA A 51 -14.12 15.50 0.07
C ALA A 51 -14.07 14.41 -1.01
N ILE A 52 -14.11 14.78 -2.30
CA ILE A 52 -13.97 13.85 -3.42
C ILE A 52 -12.54 13.31 -3.48
N GLU A 53 -11.53 14.18 -3.36
CA GLU A 53 -10.12 13.77 -3.33
C GLU A 53 -9.81 12.84 -2.16
N GLN A 54 -10.32 13.15 -0.96
CA GLN A 54 -10.20 12.26 0.20
C GLN A 54 -10.80 10.88 -0.08
N ARG A 55 -12.03 10.83 -0.60
CA ARG A 55 -12.67 9.55 -0.94
C ARG A 55 -11.90 8.79 -2.01
N ALA A 56 -11.32 9.49 -2.99
CA ALA A 56 -10.48 8.87 -4.01
C ALA A 56 -9.20 8.27 -3.41
N ALA A 57 -8.56 8.96 -2.46
CA ALA A 57 -7.39 8.46 -1.75
C ALA A 57 -7.74 7.26 -0.85
N GLU A 58 -8.83 7.33 -0.10
CA GLU A 58 -9.34 6.22 0.72
C GLU A 58 -9.69 5.00 -0.13
N PHE A 59 -10.33 5.22 -1.28
CA PHE A 59 -10.66 4.15 -2.22
C PHE A 59 -9.38 3.52 -2.78
N ALA A 60 -8.40 4.32 -3.18
CA ALA A 60 -7.11 3.81 -3.69
C ALA A 60 -6.35 2.98 -2.64
N GLU A 61 -6.36 3.41 -1.36
CA GLU A 61 -5.74 2.64 -0.28
C GLU A 61 -6.52 1.35 0.02
N THR A 62 -7.86 1.40 -0.02
CA THR A 62 -8.71 0.21 0.14
C THR A 62 -8.42 -0.80 -0.96
N GLU A 63 -8.39 -0.39 -2.23
CA GLU A 63 -8.06 -1.28 -3.34
C GLU A 63 -6.63 -1.82 -3.21
N ARG A 64 -5.68 -1.01 -2.72
CA ARG A 64 -4.31 -1.47 -2.47
C ARG A 64 -4.30 -2.56 -1.41
N ALA A 65 -4.97 -2.34 -0.29
CA ALA A 65 -5.07 -3.30 0.80
C ALA A 65 -5.74 -4.61 0.34
N GLU A 66 -6.84 -4.53 -0.41
CA GLU A 66 -7.52 -5.71 -0.96
C GLU A 66 -6.63 -6.49 -1.93
N ARG A 67 -5.89 -5.81 -2.82
CA ARG A 67 -4.93 -6.47 -3.72
C ARG A 67 -3.82 -7.17 -2.95
N VAL A 68 -3.23 -6.51 -1.94
CA VAL A 68 -2.16 -7.10 -1.11
C VAL A 68 -2.68 -8.33 -0.37
N ALA A 69 -3.86 -8.26 0.25
CA ALA A 69 -4.48 -9.40 0.93
C ALA A 69 -4.78 -10.57 -0.03
N GLY A 70 -5.25 -10.27 -1.25
CA GLY A 70 -5.48 -11.26 -2.29
C GLY A 70 -4.19 -11.98 -2.71
N TRP A 71 -3.12 -11.22 -2.91
CA TRP A 71 -1.79 -11.75 -3.23
C TRP A 71 -1.21 -12.61 -2.12
N GLU A 72 -1.35 -12.18 -0.87
CA GLU A 72 -0.89 -12.96 0.27
C GLU A 72 -1.64 -14.31 0.36
N ALA A 73 -2.96 -14.29 0.17
CA ALA A 73 -3.75 -15.51 0.14
C ALA A 73 -3.35 -16.45 -1.02
N GLU A 74 -2.96 -15.90 -2.17
CA GLU A 74 -2.42 -16.67 -3.28
C GLU A 74 -1.07 -17.31 -2.93
N LEU A 75 -0.15 -16.54 -2.35
CA LEU A 75 1.15 -17.04 -1.90
C LEU A 75 0.99 -18.15 -0.86
N TRP A 76 0.05 -18.01 0.09
CA TRP A 76 -0.21 -19.05 1.10
C TRP A 76 -0.70 -20.37 0.51
N ARG A 77 -1.49 -20.30 -0.57
CA ARG A 77 -2.02 -21.47 -1.28
C ARG A 77 -1.03 -22.08 -2.26
N ASP A 78 0.09 -21.39 -2.52
CA ASP A 78 1.11 -21.87 -3.42
C ASP A 78 1.90 -23.03 -2.79
N PRO A 79 1.96 -24.22 -3.42
CA PRO A 79 2.66 -25.37 -2.84
C PRO A 79 4.19 -25.24 -2.88
N ASP A 80 4.74 -24.44 -3.80
CA ASP A 80 6.18 -24.29 -3.98
C ASP A 80 6.76 -23.34 -2.93
N VAL A 81 6.05 -22.23 -2.65
CA VAL A 81 6.55 -21.20 -1.75
C VAL A 81 5.73 -20.97 -0.47
N GLY A 82 4.47 -21.38 -0.46
CA GLY A 82 3.51 -21.17 0.63
C GLY A 82 3.38 -22.34 1.60
N GLY A 83 2.30 -22.34 2.39
CA GLY A 83 2.04 -23.35 3.43
C GLY A 83 3.24 -23.56 4.36
N ASP A 84 3.67 -24.81 4.50
CA ASP A 84 4.83 -25.19 5.32
C ASP A 84 6.15 -24.60 4.81
N ASN A 85 6.24 -24.28 3.52
CA ASN A 85 7.43 -23.68 2.90
C ASN A 85 7.52 -22.16 3.14
N MET A 86 6.42 -21.50 3.54
CA MET A 86 6.33 -20.04 3.63
C MET A 86 7.47 -19.42 4.44
N GLY A 87 7.76 -19.97 5.62
CA GLY A 87 8.83 -19.45 6.46
C GLY A 87 10.23 -19.60 5.85
N ARG A 88 10.49 -20.66 5.07
CA ARG A 88 11.77 -20.83 4.36
C ARG A 88 11.84 -19.88 3.16
N SER A 89 10.77 -19.78 2.39
CA SER A 89 10.68 -18.92 1.19
C SER A 89 10.88 -17.44 1.54
N VAL A 90 10.24 -16.97 2.62
CA VAL A 90 10.38 -15.60 3.12
C VAL A 90 11.83 -15.30 3.51
N ARG A 91 12.47 -16.20 4.26
CA ARG A 91 13.88 -16.03 4.65
C ARG A 91 14.80 -16.01 3.45
N ALA A 92 14.61 -16.92 2.50
CA ALA A 92 15.40 -16.99 1.27
C ALA A 92 15.26 -15.71 0.43
N ALA A 93 14.02 -15.25 0.20
CA ALA A 93 13.76 -14.00 -0.51
C ALA A 93 14.41 -12.80 0.18
N ARG A 94 14.22 -12.65 1.50
CA ARG A 94 14.80 -11.54 2.26
C ARG A 94 16.33 -11.55 2.24
N GLN A 95 16.94 -12.73 2.38
CA GLN A 95 18.39 -12.88 2.33
C GLN A 95 18.93 -12.49 0.96
N PHE A 96 18.32 -12.96 -0.12
CA PHE A 96 18.71 -12.61 -1.49
C PHE A 96 18.60 -11.11 -1.73
N ILE A 97 17.45 -10.52 -1.40
CA ILE A 97 17.21 -9.09 -1.62
C ILE A 97 18.21 -8.24 -0.83
N THR A 98 18.41 -8.57 0.45
CA THR A 98 19.33 -7.82 1.32
C THR A 98 20.77 -7.95 0.84
N SER A 99 21.19 -9.14 0.40
CA SER A 99 22.58 -9.37 -0.03
C SER A 99 22.92 -8.73 -1.36
N HIS A 100 21.95 -8.59 -2.27
CA HIS A 100 22.17 -8.06 -3.62
C HIS A 100 21.75 -6.59 -3.81
N PHE A 101 20.74 -6.12 -3.07
CA PHE A 101 20.16 -4.79 -3.24
C PHE A 101 20.20 -3.95 -1.95
N GLY A 102 20.58 -4.54 -0.82
CA GLY A 102 20.65 -3.86 0.48
C GLY A 102 19.33 -3.88 1.25
N ALA A 103 19.42 -3.60 2.56
CA ALA A 103 18.29 -3.64 3.48
C ALA A 103 17.23 -2.56 3.15
N GLU A 104 17.65 -1.35 2.76
CA GLU A 104 16.73 -0.25 2.43
C GLU A 104 15.81 -0.61 1.26
N PHE A 105 16.33 -1.31 0.25
CA PHE A 105 15.52 -1.77 -0.86
C PHE A 105 14.50 -2.83 -0.43
N ALA A 106 14.91 -3.78 0.44
CA ALA A 106 14.01 -4.77 1.00
C ALA A 106 12.85 -4.12 1.79
N ASP A 107 13.15 -3.12 2.62
CA ASP A 107 12.15 -2.42 3.42
C ASP A 107 11.16 -1.63 2.55
N LYS A 108 11.63 -0.95 1.49
CA LYS A 108 10.75 -0.27 0.51
C LYS A 108 9.85 -1.25 -0.24
N LEU A 109 10.39 -2.41 -0.62
CA LEU A 109 9.64 -3.45 -1.31
C LEU A 109 8.57 -4.09 -0.41
N HIS A 110 8.85 -4.19 0.89
CA HIS A 110 7.86 -4.58 1.89
C HIS A 110 6.78 -3.51 2.09
N ALA A 111 7.18 -2.26 2.33
CA ALA A 111 6.26 -1.15 2.58
C ALA A 111 5.29 -0.89 1.39
N SER A 112 5.79 -1.02 0.16
CA SER A 112 4.95 -0.92 -1.05
C SER A 112 3.93 -2.06 -1.19
N GLY A 113 4.11 -3.16 -0.47
CA GLY A 113 3.31 -4.39 -0.60
C GLY A 113 3.75 -5.27 -1.78
N ALA A 114 4.81 -4.90 -2.52
CA ALA A 114 5.28 -5.65 -3.68
C ALA A 114 5.83 -7.03 -3.30
N LEU A 115 6.34 -7.21 -2.08
CA LEU A 115 6.77 -8.53 -1.59
C LEU A 115 5.63 -9.53 -1.37
N TYR A 116 4.38 -9.08 -1.31
CA TYR A 116 3.23 -9.98 -1.26
C TYR A 116 2.82 -10.45 -2.65
N ASN A 117 3.21 -9.74 -3.71
CA ASN A 117 2.87 -10.13 -5.08
C ASN A 117 3.61 -11.42 -5.48
N PRO A 118 2.90 -12.49 -5.90
CA PRO A 118 3.51 -13.76 -6.30
C PRO A 118 4.55 -13.64 -7.42
N SER A 119 4.32 -12.72 -8.36
CA SER A 119 5.23 -12.49 -9.50
C SER A 119 6.55 -11.85 -9.08
N VAL A 120 6.57 -11.21 -7.91
CA VAL A 120 7.76 -10.57 -7.32
C VAL A 120 8.40 -11.50 -6.30
N PHE A 121 7.59 -12.09 -5.40
CA PHE A 121 8.07 -12.93 -4.32
C PHE A 121 8.72 -14.23 -4.80
N LYS A 122 8.07 -14.96 -5.72
CA LYS A 122 8.53 -16.28 -6.17
C LYS A 122 9.95 -16.25 -6.79
N PRO A 123 10.28 -15.30 -7.70
CA PRO A 123 11.65 -15.17 -8.20
C PRO A 123 12.67 -14.97 -7.09
N PHE A 124 12.40 -14.08 -6.12
CA PHE A 124 13.33 -13.82 -5.03
C PHE A 124 13.48 -15.01 -4.08
N ALA A 125 12.38 -15.70 -3.75
CA ALA A 125 12.40 -16.91 -2.95
C ALA A 125 13.21 -18.02 -3.64
N LYS A 126 13.05 -18.17 -4.96
CA LYS A 126 13.79 -19.15 -5.75
C LYS A 126 15.29 -18.83 -5.81
N LEU A 127 15.65 -17.59 -6.17
CA LEU A 127 17.05 -17.17 -6.28
C LEU A 127 17.79 -17.22 -4.92
N GLY A 128 17.08 -16.90 -3.83
CA GLY A 128 17.59 -17.09 -2.48
C GLY A 128 17.73 -18.56 -2.07
N GLY A 129 16.84 -19.43 -2.57
CA GLY A 129 16.89 -20.87 -2.36
C GLY A 129 18.02 -21.56 -3.14
N GLU A 130 18.30 -21.11 -4.37
CA GLU A 130 19.41 -21.60 -5.22
C GLU A 130 20.79 -21.23 -4.68
N SER A 131 20.88 -20.19 -3.84
CA SER A 131 22.12 -19.83 -3.13
C SER A 131 22.47 -20.81 -1.99
N VAL A 132 21.63 -21.84 -1.76
CA VAL A 132 21.88 -22.97 -0.86
C VAL A 132 21.54 -24.28 -1.58
N GLU A 133 22.49 -24.89 -2.28
CA GLU A 133 22.32 -26.25 -2.82
C GLU A 133 23.39 -27.22 -2.32
N PRO A 134 23.17 -28.56 -2.32
CA PRO A 134 21.90 -29.29 -2.54
C PRO A 134 21.67 -30.45 -1.54
N THR A 135 20.44 -30.93 -1.38
CA THR A 135 20.24 -32.38 -1.17
C THR A 135 18.88 -32.81 -1.69
N GLY A 136 18.89 -33.76 -2.63
CA GLY A 136 17.69 -34.38 -3.17
C GLY A 136 16.82 -34.98 -2.07
N ALA A 137 15.58 -34.54 -2.00
CA ALA A 137 14.51 -35.28 -1.37
C ALA A 137 13.39 -35.43 -2.40
N ALA A 138 12.91 -36.67 -2.51
CA ALA A 138 11.97 -37.13 -3.51
C ALA A 138 10.74 -36.20 -3.65
N ARG A 139 10.22 -36.11 -4.89
CA ARG A 139 8.85 -35.67 -5.16
C ARG A 139 7.89 -36.53 -4.33
N ALA A 140 7.47 -36.03 -3.18
CA ALA A 140 6.24 -36.47 -2.54
C ALA A 140 5.08 -35.85 -3.30
N THR A 141 4.12 -36.67 -3.75
CA THR A 141 2.85 -36.20 -4.29
C THR A 141 2.13 -35.36 -3.23
N PRO A 142 1.71 -34.11 -3.52
CA PRO A 142 0.99 -33.33 -2.54
C PRO A 142 -0.41 -33.92 -2.32
N THR A 143 -0.66 -34.42 -1.11
CA THR A 143 -2.01 -34.58 -0.57
C THR A 143 -2.62 -33.17 -0.43
N PRO A 144 -3.89 -32.93 -0.83
CA PRO A 144 -4.50 -31.62 -0.66
C PRO A 144 -4.61 -31.30 0.83
N ALA A 145 -3.81 -30.36 1.32
CA ALA A 145 -3.94 -29.82 2.66
C ALA A 145 -5.15 -28.86 2.68
N ALA A 146 -5.94 -28.94 3.75
CA ALA A 146 -7.05 -28.02 4.01
C ALA A 146 -6.57 -26.55 3.99
N PRO A 147 -7.41 -25.58 3.62
CA PRO A 147 -7.00 -24.18 3.55
C PRO A 147 -6.48 -23.71 4.92
N ALA A 148 -5.18 -23.39 4.98
CA ALA A 148 -4.57 -22.80 6.16
C ALA A 148 -5.19 -21.42 6.43
N LYS A 149 -5.43 -21.10 7.70
CA LYS A 149 -5.89 -19.76 8.09
C LYS A 149 -4.77 -18.76 7.75
N PRO A 150 -5.09 -17.61 7.14
CA PRO A 150 -4.09 -16.57 6.90
C PRO A 150 -3.47 -16.13 8.24
N MET A 151 -2.15 -15.97 8.28
CA MET A 151 -1.45 -15.43 9.44
C MET A 151 -1.85 -13.96 9.65
N THR A 152 -2.02 -13.56 10.90
CA THR A 152 -2.28 -12.16 11.23
C THR A 152 -1.07 -11.29 10.85
N ASP A 153 -1.29 -10.01 10.55
CA ASP A 153 -0.19 -9.06 10.22
C ASP A 153 0.96 -9.10 11.24
N ARG A 154 0.64 -9.37 12.51
CA ARG A 154 1.61 -9.46 13.60
C ARG A 154 2.44 -10.74 13.55
N GLU A 155 1.84 -11.85 13.13
CA GLU A 155 2.55 -13.10 12.89
C GLU A 155 3.42 -13.00 11.65
N GLN A 156 2.94 -12.33 10.59
CA GLN A 156 3.73 -12.04 9.40
C GLN A 156 4.94 -11.16 9.74
N TRP A 157 4.72 -10.09 10.51
CA TRP A 157 5.81 -9.22 10.97
C TRP A 157 6.88 -9.99 11.74
N LYS A 158 6.48 -10.88 12.65
CA LYS A 158 7.44 -11.74 13.37
C LYS A 158 8.21 -12.68 12.43
N LEU A 159 7.55 -13.18 11.38
CA LEU A 159 8.22 -14.01 10.38
C LEU A 159 9.26 -13.21 9.59
N HIS A 160 8.96 -11.96 9.27
CA HIS A 160 9.83 -11.09 8.49
C HIS A 160 10.94 -10.45 9.31
N TYR A 161 10.66 -10.02 10.54
CA TYR A 161 11.54 -9.17 11.33
C TYR A 161 11.98 -9.78 12.69
N GLY A 162 11.51 -10.97 13.04
CA GLY A 162 11.83 -11.63 14.32
C GLY A 162 11.11 -10.98 15.50
N ASP A 163 11.78 -10.83 16.64
CA ASP A 163 11.21 -10.23 17.86
C ASP A 163 11.20 -8.69 17.85
N THR A 164 11.40 -8.05 16.70
CA THR A 164 11.28 -6.58 16.60
C THR A 164 9.84 -6.13 16.85
N PRO A 165 9.64 -4.99 17.55
CA PRO A 165 8.31 -4.45 17.83
C PRO A 165 7.51 -4.25 16.55
N TYR A 166 6.21 -4.56 16.62
CA TYR A 166 5.29 -4.29 15.51
C TYR A 166 5.08 -2.77 15.37
N PRO A 167 4.97 -2.20 14.15
CA PRO A 167 5.00 -0.75 13.94
C PRO A 167 3.90 0.03 14.69
N ASN A 168 2.76 -0.61 14.95
CA ASN A 168 1.63 -0.01 15.66
C ASN A 168 1.61 -0.28 17.18
N ASP A 169 2.67 -0.89 17.73
CA ASP A 169 2.84 -1.10 19.18
C ASP A 169 3.70 0.01 19.84
N LEU A 170 4.00 1.10 19.12
CA LEU A 170 4.69 2.32 19.58
C LEU A 170 3.73 3.52 19.55
#